data_AF-A0A6P0RIT9-F1
#
_entry.id   AF-A0A6P0RIT9-F1
#
_cell.length_a   1.000
_cell.length_b   1.000
_cell.length_c   1.000
_cell.angle_alpha   90.00
_cell.angle_beta   90.00
_cell.angle_gamma   90.00
#
_symmetry.space_group_name_H-M   'P 1'
#
loop_
_entity.id
_entity.type
_entity.pdbx_description
1 polymer ?
#
loop_
_entity_poly.entity_id
_entity_poly.type
_entity_poly.pdbx_seq_one_letter_code
_entity_poly.pdbx_strand_id
1 'polypeptide(L)'
;MTQSNDSGTVEQIVNTVMGVKTEDTNQSLERQIVSTKELDLKALSIYKLGTIVQIGIILLAFWGMEKLVILVENYSAFPTWLSTVFAGLFFTLLSIRSRIFSPLDNTRTSKTYDSIVRPKWAPPPLAFPIVWMTIAVLRVISSLLIWQQMNQQFLVLPLIAFAVHLALGDTWNTIFTVEQRLGAAVPVVIFGPWLSALIVTIFYWQINPIAGIILAPSCVWLTVAVVLVFRIWQLNGKEPLYPLKLTVS
;
A
#
# COMPACT_ATOMS: atom_id res chain seq x y z
N MET A 1 -41.10 -5.69 6.26
CA MET A 1 -40.25 -4.53 5.93
C MET A 1 -39.04 -4.59 6.85
N THR A 2 -37.95 -5.16 6.38
CA THR A 2 -36.69 -5.39 7.12
C THR A 2 -35.54 -5.02 6.19
N GLN A 3 -35.32 -3.73 6.02
CA GLN A 3 -34.17 -3.17 5.30
C GLN A 3 -33.75 -1.89 6.01
N SER A 4 -32.99 -2.01 7.11
CA SER A 4 -32.27 -0.85 7.68
C SER A 4 -31.08 -1.21 8.57
N ASN A 5 -30.79 -2.49 8.82
CA ASN A 5 -29.70 -2.89 9.72
C ASN A 5 -28.41 -3.25 8.96
N ASP A 6 -28.53 -3.83 7.76
CA ASP A 6 -27.37 -4.27 6.98
C ASP A 6 -26.51 -3.11 6.44
N SER A 7 -27.14 -1.98 6.05
CA SER A 7 -26.36 -0.86 5.50
C SER A 7 -25.42 -0.24 6.54
N GLY A 8 -25.87 -0.13 7.80
CA GLY A 8 -25.06 0.41 8.89
C GLY A 8 -23.89 -0.50 9.26
N THR A 9 -24.08 -1.82 9.26
CA THR A 9 -23.00 -2.78 9.53
C THR A 9 -21.98 -2.80 8.41
N VAL A 10 -22.42 -2.79 7.15
CA VAL A 10 -21.54 -2.72 5.98
C VAL A 10 -20.74 -1.41 5.98
N GLU A 11 -21.37 -0.28 6.28
CA GLU A 11 -20.71 1.02 6.35
C GLU A 11 -19.67 1.09 7.48
N GLN A 12 -19.95 0.52 8.66
CA GLN A 12 -18.98 0.41 9.76
C GLN A 12 -17.77 -0.47 9.41
N ILE A 13 -18.00 -1.60 8.73
CA ILE A 13 -16.92 -2.48 8.26
C ILE A 13 -16.07 -1.75 7.21
N VAL A 14 -16.71 -1.08 6.24
CA VAL A 14 -16.02 -0.28 5.22
C VAL A 14 -15.19 0.80 5.89
N ASN A 15 -15.77 1.55 6.82
CA ASN A 15 -15.08 2.62 7.54
C ASN A 15 -13.87 2.08 8.31
N THR A 16 -14.02 0.94 9.00
CA THR A 16 -12.91 0.31 9.72
C THR A 16 -11.78 -0.12 8.78
N VAL A 17 -12.09 -0.75 7.64
CA VAL A 17 -11.06 -1.17 6.67
C VAL A 17 -10.44 0.02 5.94
N MET A 18 -11.19 1.10 5.75
CA MET A 18 -10.70 2.36 5.17
C MET A 18 -10.00 3.26 6.20
N GLY A 19 -9.96 2.86 7.48
CA GLY A 19 -9.38 3.64 8.58
C GLY A 19 -10.20 4.86 9.01
N VAL A 20 -11.49 4.97 8.67
CA VAL A 20 -12.33 6.12 9.01
C VAL A 20 -12.79 6.03 10.48
N LYS A 21 -12.35 6.97 11.33
CA LYS A 21 -12.82 7.16 12.72
C LYS A 21 -13.98 8.16 12.76
N THR A 22 -15.03 7.85 13.51
CA THR A 22 -16.12 8.77 13.83
C THR A 22 -15.64 9.72 14.92
N GLU A 23 -15.63 11.03 14.68
CA GLU A 23 -15.25 12.02 15.70
C GLU A 23 -16.42 12.35 16.64
N ASP A 24 -16.14 12.36 17.95
CA ASP A 24 -16.94 13.08 18.94
C ASP A 24 -16.83 14.60 18.67
N THR A 25 -17.98 15.27 18.65
CA THR A 25 -18.26 16.62 18.15
C THR A 25 -17.47 17.80 18.78
N ASN A 26 -16.45 17.59 19.62
CA ASN A 26 -15.94 18.66 20.49
C ASN A 26 -14.49 19.15 20.27
N GLN A 27 -13.84 18.92 19.13
CA GLN A 27 -12.49 19.49 18.96
C GLN A 27 -12.08 19.81 17.51
N SER A 28 -12.52 20.96 16.98
CA SER A 28 -11.75 21.64 15.93
C SER A 28 -12.11 23.14 15.86
N LEU A 29 -11.32 23.97 16.55
CA LEU A 29 -11.15 25.37 16.17
C LEU A 29 -10.58 25.38 14.74
N GLU A 30 -11.29 25.99 13.80
CA GLU A 30 -10.88 26.17 12.41
C GLU A 30 -9.51 26.88 12.34
N ARG A 31 -8.45 26.10 12.17
CA ARG A 31 -7.14 26.61 11.76
C ARG A 31 -7.10 26.59 10.24
N GLN A 32 -7.24 27.76 9.61
CA GLN A 32 -7.08 27.86 8.16
C GLN A 32 -5.63 27.55 7.78
N ILE A 33 -5.42 26.39 7.16
CA ILE A 33 -4.10 26.00 6.63
C ILE A 33 -3.90 26.76 5.32
N VAL A 34 -3.05 27.78 5.31
CA VAL A 34 -2.70 28.52 4.10
C VAL A 34 -1.55 27.79 3.40
N SER A 35 -1.78 27.33 2.17
CA SER A 35 -0.76 26.69 1.34
C SER A 35 0.15 27.75 0.72
N THR A 36 1.44 27.72 1.04
CA THR A 36 2.44 28.61 0.40
C THR A 36 2.88 28.03 -0.96
N LYS A 37 3.45 28.86 -1.85
CA LYS A 37 3.98 28.40 -3.16
C LYS A 37 5.37 27.73 -3.05
N GLU A 38 5.92 27.62 -1.85
CA GLU A 38 7.26 27.09 -1.60
C GLU A 38 7.27 25.56 -1.54
N LEU A 39 8.31 24.95 -2.12
CA LEU A 39 8.56 23.52 -2.07
C LEU A 39 8.91 23.07 -0.65
N ASP A 40 8.21 22.07 -0.14
CA ASP A 40 8.50 21.43 1.13
C ASP A 40 9.62 20.39 0.98
N LEU A 41 10.86 20.87 0.95
CA LEU A 41 12.06 20.01 0.89
C LEU A 41 12.17 19.08 2.10
N LYS A 42 11.62 19.48 3.25
CA LYS A 42 11.61 18.66 4.47
C LYS A 42 10.66 17.47 4.32
N ALA A 43 9.47 17.68 3.77
CA ALA A 43 8.56 16.58 3.46
C ALA A 43 9.20 15.60 2.45
N LEU A 44 9.82 16.12 1.39
CA LEU A 44 10.47 15.27 0.39
C LEU A 44 11.61 14.42 0.99
N SER A 45 12.43 14.97 1.89
CA SER A 45 13.51 14.22 2.54
C SER A 45 12.96 13.17 3.51
N ILE A 46 11.89 13.50 4.25
CA ILE A 46 11.18 12.55 5.11
C ILE A 46 10.62 11.38 4.31
N TYR A 47 9.98 11.63 3.16
CA TYR A 47 9.46 10.55 2.31
C TYR A 47 10.57 9.63 1.83
N LYS A 48 11.65 10.20 1.27
CA LYS A 48 12.78 9.42 0.76
C LYS A 48 13.44 8.59 1.86
N LEU A 49 13.74 9.21 3.01
CA LEU A 49 14.39 8.53 4.12
C LEU A 49 13.48 7.44 4.71
N GLY A 50 12.18 7.74 4.87
CA GLY A 50 11.17 6.80 5.31
C GLY A 50 11.09 5.57 4.40
N THR A 51 11.04 5.78 3.08
CA THR A 51 11.05 4.67 2.10
C THR A 51 12.33 3.83 2.21
N ILE A 52 13.50 4.46 2.33
CA ILE A 52 14.79 3.75 2.44
C ILE A 52 14.84 2.90 3.71
N VAL A 53 14.48 3.49 4.86
CA VAL A 53 14.42 2.77 6.14
C VAL A 53 13.46 1.59 6.05
N GLN A 54 12.30 1.80 5.43
CA GLN A 54 11.30 0.75 5.24
C GLN A 54 11.79 -0.40 4.36
N ILE A 55 12.50 -0.10 3.27
CA ILE A 55 13.17 -1.11 2.44
C ILE A 55 14.18 -1.89 3.28
N GLY A 56 15.04 -1.19 4.04
CA GLY A 56 16.03 -1.82 4.92
C GLY A 56 15.41 -2.77 5.93
N ILE A 57 14.29 -2.39 6.56
CA ILE A 57 13.55 -3.24 7.49
C ILE A 57 13.02 -4.51 6.80
N ILE A 58 12.44 -4.38 5.60
CA ILE A 58 11.92 -5.55 4.86
C ILE A 58 13.08 -6.48 4.45
N LEU A 59 14.21 -5.93 4.00
CA LEU A 59 15.39 -6.73 3.63
C LEU A 59 16.03 -7.41 4.85
N LEU A 60 16.05 -6.75 6.00
CA LEU A 60 16.47 -7.38 7.25
C LEU A 60 15.53 -8.54 7.64
N ALA A 61 14.23 -8.36 7.45
CA ALA A 61 13.25 -9.43 7.66
C ALA A 61 13.44 -10.60 6.67
N PHE A 62 13.76 -10.31 5.40
CA PHE A 62 14.12 -11.34 4.40
C PHE A 62 15.34 -12.14 4.86
N TRP A 63 16.38 -11.45 5.30
CA TRP A 63 17.58 -12.10 5.83
C TRP A 63 17.26 -13.00 7.03
N GLY A 64 16.44 -12.51 7.98
CA GLY A 64 16.01 -13.29 9.13
C GLY A 64 15.22 -14.55 8.74
N MET A 65 14.31 -14.43 7.77
CA MET A 65 13.55 -15.56 7.24
C MET A 65 14.42 -16.57 6.50
N GLU A 66 15.43 -16.12 5.77
CA GLU A 66 16.39 -17.00 5.11
C GLU A 66 17.18 -17.83 6.13
N LYS A 67 17.61 -17.22 7.25
CA LYS A 67 18.23 -17.95 8.36
C LYS A 67 17.28 -18.93 9.03
N LEU A 68 16.00 -18.57 9.19
CA LEU A 68 14.98 -19.46 9.74
C LEU A 68 14.78 -20.68 8.85
N VAL A 69 14.62 -20.50 7.54
CA VAL A 69 14.42 -21.61 6.58
C VAL A 69 15.62 -22.56 6.60
N ILE A 70 16.84 -22.04 6.54
CA ILE A 70 18.07 -22.85 6.61
C ILE A 70 18.16 -23.62 7.93
N LEU A 71 17.79 -22.99 9.06
CA LEU A 71 17.76 -23.64 10.37
C LEU A 71 16.75 -24.80 10.41
N VAL A 72 15.56 -24.60 9.86
CA VAL A 72 14.50 -25.62 9.79
C VAL A 72 14.92 -26.78 8.89
N GLU A 73 15.54 -26.51 7.74
CA GLU A 73 15.97 -27.53 6.78
C GLU A 73 17.17 -28.35 7.27
N ASN A 74 18.10 -27.73 8.01
CA ASN A 74 19.22 -28.44 8.63
C ASN A 74 18.77 -29.38 9.76
N TYR A 75 17.57 -29.17 10.32
CA TYR A 75 17.03 -30.01 11.37
C TYR A 75 16.17 -31.11 10.75
N SER A 76 16.75 -32.30 10.56
CA SER A 76 16.14 -33.45 9.87
C SER A 76 14.82 -33.96 10.45
N ALA A 77 14.41 -33.48 11.63
CA ALA A 77 13.12 -33.79 12.23
C ALA A 77 11.94 -33.03 11.61
N PHE A 78 12.19 -31.92 10.89
CA PHE A 78 11.11 -31.13 10.29
C PHE A 78 10.83 -31.52 8.83
N PRO A 79 9.55 -31.57 8.44
CA PRO A 79 9.19 -31.85 7.06
C PRO A 79 9.41 -30.62 6.16
N THR A 80 9.76 -30.85 4.90
CA THR A 80 10.09 -29.80 3.92
C THR A 80 8.94 -28.83 3.62
N TRP A 81 7.68 -29.25 3.79
CA TRP A 81 6.53 -28.37 3.62
C TRP A 81 6.47 -27.25 4.67
N LEU A 82 7.13 -27.43 5.82
CA LEU A 82 7.11 -26.45 6.91
C LEU A 82 7.77 -25.12 6.51
N SER A 83 8.90 -25.17 5.79
CA SER A 83 9.56 -23.98 5.23
C SER A 83 8.63 -23.21 4.29
N THR A 84 7.83 -23.92 3.49
CA THR A 84 6.85 -23.30 2.58
C THR A 84 5.73 -22.62 3.35
N VAL A 85 5.26 -23.20 4.46
CA VAL A 85 4.27 -22.57 5.34
C VAL A 85 4.82 -21.31 5.98
N PHE A 86 6.05 -21.34 6.50
CA PHE A 86 6.69 -20.15 7.06
C PHE A 86 6.87 -19.03 6.03
N ALA A 87 7.33 -19.37 4.81
CA ALA A 87 7.43 -18.41 3.72
C ALA A 87 6.06 -17.82 3.36
N GLY A 88 5.02 -18.66 3.30
CA GLY A 88 3.66 -18.23 2.97
C GLY A 88 3.06 -17.29 4.00
N LEU A 89 3.22 -17.62 5.29
CA LEU A 89 2.83 -16.75 6.40
C LEU A 89 3.61 -15.43 6.38
N PHE A 90 4.90 -15.48 6.07
CA PHE A 90 5.73 -14.30 5.97
C PHE A 90 5.30 -13.37 4.82
N PHE A 91 5.09 -13.90 3.61
CA PHE A 91 4.56 -13.10 2.50
C PHE A 91 3.15 -12.57 2.77
N THR A 92 2.34 -13.33 3.52
CA THR A 92 1.01 -12.87 3.97
C THR A 92 1.14 -11.68 4.91
N LEU A 93 2.03 -11.78 5.90
CA LEU A 93 2.32 -10.69 6.83
C LEU A 93 2.80 -9.45 6.07
N LEU A 94 3.70 -9.59 5.12
CA LEU A 94 4.18 -8.47 4.29
C LEU A 94 3.09 -7.84 3.43
N SER A 95 2.23 -8.67 2.84
CA SER A 95 1.16 -8.20 1.94
C SER A 95 0.04 -7.47 2.68
N ILE A 96 -0.20 -7.80 3.96
CA ILE A 96 -1.23 -7.19 4.78
C ILE A 96 -0.64 -6.17 5.78
N ARG A 97 0.70 -6.07 5.89
CA ARG A 97 1.41 -5.17 6.82
C ARG A 97 0.84 -3.76 6.83
N SER A 98 0.62 -3.17 5.66
CA SER A 98 0.13 -1.79 5.54
C SER A 98 -1.28 -1.57 6.09
N ARG A 99 -2.04 -2.66 6.34
CA ARG A 99 -3.39 -2.64 6.93
C ARG A 99 -3.45 -3.03 8.39
N ILE A 100 -2.48 -3.81 8.89
CA ILE A 100 -2.46 -4.29 10.29
C ILE A 100 -1.49 -3.44 11.13
N PHE A 101 -0.35 -3.05 10.57
CA PHE A 101 0.70 -2.30 11.25
C PHE A 101 1.14 -1.11 10.39
N SER A 102 0.51 0.03 10.59
CA SER A 102 1.09 1.29 10.14
C SER A 102 1.65 2.05 11.35
N PRO A 103 2.98 2.25 11.44
CA PRO A 103 3.59 3.16 12.42
C PRO A 103 3.13 4.62 12.27
N LEU A 104 2.45 4.92 11.16
CA LEU A 104 1.81 6.19 10.85
C LEU A 104 0.30 5.93 10.92
N ASP A 105 -0.39 6.52 11.89
CA ASP A 105 -1.83 6.33 12.07
C ASP A 105 -2.58 6.70 10.78
N ASN A 106 -3.03 5.71 10.01
CA ASN A 106 -3.73 5.90 8.72
C ASN A 106 -5.22 6.21 8.93
N THR A 107 -5.61 6.64 10.13
CA THR A 107 -7.00 6.90 10.43
C THR A 107 -7.44 8.27 9.93
N ARG A 108 -8.57 8.31 9.22
CA ARG A 108 -9.17 9.52 8.63
C ARG A 108 -10.42 9.89 9.42
N THR A 109 -10.70 11.16 9.61
CA THR A 109 -11.99 11.60 10.18
C THR A 109 -13.05 11.65 9.07
N SER A 110 -14.32 11.30 9.36
CA SER A 110 -15.37 11.27 8.31
C SER A 110 -15.53 12.61 7.59
N LYS A 111 -15.39 13.74 8.31
CA LYS A 111 -15.38 15.10 7.74
C LYS A 111 -14.36 15.30 6.62
N THR A 112 -13.18 14.70 6.73
CA THR A 112 -12.11 14.85 5.74
C THR A 112 -12.25 13.88 4.56
N TYR A 113 -13.08 12.83 4.71
CA TYR A 113 -13.46 11.93 3.63
C TYR A 113 -14.56 12.55 2.75
N ASP A 114 -15.48 13.30 3.35
CA ASP A 114 -16.62 13.93 2.68
C ASP A 114 -16.25 15.24 1.96
N SER A 115 -15.16 15.89 2.37
CA SER A 115 -14.69 17.14 1.74
C SER A 115 -14.03 16.94 0.36
N ILE A 116 -13.63 15.72 0.02
CA ILE A 116 -12.95 15.42 -1.25
C ILE A 116 -13.97 15.09 -2.34
N VAL A 117 -14.01 15.93 -3.38
CA VAL A 117 -14.85 15.70 -4.57
C VAL A 117 -14.29 14.53 -5.39
N ARG A 118 -15.09 13.50 -5.61
CA ARG A 118 -14.73 12.29 -6.40
C ARG A 118 -15.42 12.28 -7.77
N PRO A 119 -14.81 11.66 -8.78
CA PRO A 119 -15.48 11.49 -10.07
C PRO A 119 -16.69 10.56 -9.95
N LYS A 120 -17.72 10.77 -10.78
CA LYS A 120 -18.97 9.97 -10.77
C LYS A 120 -18.75 8.47 -11.02
N TRP A 121 -17.66 8.09 -11.68
CA TRP A 121 -17.31 6.70 -11.99
C TRP A 121 -16.47 6.04 -10.89
N ALA A 122 -16.10 6.75 -9.81
CA ALA A 122 -15.28 6.20 -8.75
C ALA A 122 -15.88 4.88 -8.23
N PRO A 123 -15.07 3.83 -8.02
CA PRO A 123 -15.56 2.57 -7.47
C PRO A 123 -16.28 2.79 -6.13
N PRO A 124 -17.31 2.00 -5.82
CA PRO A 124 -17.99 2.10 -4.53
C PRO A 124 -17.00 1.81 -3.39
N PRO A 125 -17.21 2.38 -2.18
CA PRO A 125 -16.28 2.24 -1.06
C PRO A 125 -15.90 0.80 -0.72
N LEU A 126 -16.84 -0.15 -0.83
CA LEU A 126 -16.61 -1.57 -0.57
C LEU A 126 -15.73 -2.27 -1.64
N ALA A 127 -15.60 -1.72 -2.85
CA ALA A 127 -14.75 -2.32 -3.88
C ALA A 127 -13.26 -2.25 -3.52
N PHE A 128 -12.83 -1.18 -2.85
CA PHE A 128 -11.44 -1.00 -2.44
C PHE A 128 -10.93 -2.14 -1.54
N PRO A 129 -11.56 -2.44 -0.37
CA PRO A 129 -11.09 -3.52 0.49
C PRO A 129 -11.09 -4.88 -0.21
N ILE A 130 -12.12 -5.17 -1.02
CA ILE A 130 -12.22 -6.43 -1.76
C ILE A 130 -11.04 -6.57 -2.73
N VAL A 131 -10.85 -5.59 -3.62
CA VAL A 131 -9.79 -5.66 -4.64
C VAL A 131 -8.42 -5.71 -3.99
N TRP A 132 -8.18 -4.90 -2.97
CA TRP A 132 -6.91 -4.92 -2.27
C TRP A 132 -6.68 -6.25 -1.54
N MET A 133 -7.69 -6.86 -0.91
CA MET A 133 -7.53 -8.20 -0.31
C MET A 133 -7.23 -9.26 -1.36
N THR A 134 -7.89 -9.22 -2.51
CA THR A 134 -7.56 -10.09 -3.66
C THR A 134 -6.10 -9.89 -4.08
N ILE A 135 -5.64 -8.66 -4.25
CA ILE A 135 -4.23 -8.37 -4.60
C ILE A 135 -3.26 -8.89 -3.54
N ALA A 136 -3.61 -8.82 -2.25
CA ALA A 136 -2.78 -9.38 -1.19
C ALA A 136 -2.60 -10.90 -1.36
N VAL A 137 -3.67 -11.63 -1.67
CA VAL A 137 -3.60 -13.07 -1.96
C VAL A 137 -2.76 -13.34 -3.22
N LEU A 138 -2.96 -12.58 -4.29
CA LEU A 138 -2.18 -12.73 -5.54
C LEU A 138 -0.69 -12.50 -5.32
N ARG A 139 -0.32 -11.51 -4.48
CA ARG A 139 1.07 -11.25 -4.08
C ARG A 139 1.66 -12.44 -3.33
N VAL A 140 0.95 -13.00 -2.35
CA VAL A 140 1.42 -14.16 -1.59
C VAL A 140 1.69 -15.35 -2.50
N ILE A 141 0.73 -15.71 -3.35
CA ILE A 141 0.85 -16.87 -4.26
C ILE A 141 2.01 -16.66 -5.24
N SER A 142 2.07 -15.49 -5.88
CA SER A 142 3.12 -15.21 -6.87
C SER A 142 4.52 -15.15 -6.25
N SER A 143 4.68 -14.51 -5.08
CA SER A 143 5.97 -14.46 -4.37
C SER A 143 6.42 -15.83 -3.87
N LEU A 144 5.50 -16.69 -3.42
CA LEU A 144 5.81 -18.08 -3.06
C LEU A 144 6.34 -18.88 -4.26
N LEU A 145 5.71 -18.74 -5.43
CA LEU A 145 6.17 -19.41 -6.66
C LEU A 145 7.58 -18.95 -7.05
N ILE A 146 7.86 -17.65 -6.96
CA ILE A 146 9.20 -17.11 -7.24
C ILE A 146 10.22 -17.58 -6.21
N TRP A 147 9.87 -17.56 -4.92
CA TRP A 147 10.73 -18.04 -3.85
C TRP A 147 11.13 -19.50 -4.05
N GLN A 148 10.19 -20.37 -4.44
CA GLN A 148 10.47 -21.78 -4.78
C GLN A 148 11.40 -21.91 -5.99
N GLN A 149 11.21 -21.10 -7.04
CA GLN A 149 12.06 -21.11 -8.23
C GLN A 149 13.48 -20.56 -7.97
N MET A 150 13.63 -19.75 -6.93
CA MET A 150 14.91 -19.13 -6.55
C MET A 150 15.60 -19.89 -5.42
N ASN A 151 15.47 -21.23 -5.40
CA ASN A 151 16.08 -22.11 -4.39
C ASN A 151 15.78 -21.67 -2.95
N GLN A 152 14.55 -21.18 -2.69
CA GLN A 152 14.09 -20.77 -1.37
C GLN A 152 14.89 -19.60 -0.76
N GLN A 153 15.57 -18.80 -1.58
CA GLN A 153 16.29 -17.61 -1.15
C GLN A 153 15.37 -16.38 -1.14
N PHE A 154 15.49 -15.53 -0.11
CA PHE A 154 14.70 -14.30 -0.01
C PHE A 154 15.44 -13.09 -0.59
N LEU A 155 16.76 -13.03 -0.43
CA LEU A 155 17.60 -11.90 -0.89
C LEU A 155 17.98 -11.99 -2.36
N VAL A 156 16.98 -12.23 -3.22
CA VAL A 156 17.15 -12.29 -4.67
C VAL A 156 16.46 -11.10 -5.34
N LEU A 157 17.01 -10.65 -6.48
CA LEU A 157 16.54 -9.47 -7.20
C LEU A 157 15.01 -9.34 -7.37
N PRO A 158 14.25 -10.37 -7.80
CA PRO A 158 12.79 -10.24 -7.97
C PRO A 158 12.05 -9.98 -6.65
N LEU A 159 12.49 -10.59 -5.54
CA LEU A 159 11.88 -10.40 -4.23
C LEU A 159 12.33 -9.07 -3.60
N ILE A 160 13.57 -8.63 -3.84
CA ILE A 160 14.03 -7.29 -3.47
C ILE A 160 13.19 -6.22 -4.19
N ALA A 161 12.92 -6.39 -5.49
CA ALA A 161 12.05 -5.49 -6.24
C ALA A 161 10.63 -5.47 -5.65
N PHE A 162 10.11 -6.62 -5.21
CA PHE A 162 8.83 -6.71 -4.50
C PHE A 162 8.87 -5.94 -3.16
N ALA A 163 9.93 -6.05 -2.37
CA ALA A 163 10.10 -5.29 -1.14
C ALA A 163 10.09 -3.76 -1.40
N VAL A 164 10.79 -3.32 -2.45
CA VAL A 164 10.79 -1.92 -2.89
C VAL A 164 9.39 -1.47 -3.32
N HIS A 165 8.67 -2.30 -4.08
CA HIS A 165 7.29 -2.03 -4.49
C HIS A 165 6.36 -1.81 -3.28
N LEU A 166 6.46 -2.65 -2.25
CA LEU A 166 5.67 -2.49 -1.01
C LEU A 166 6.00 -1.17 -0.30
N ALA A 167 7.28 -0.81 -0.17
CA ALA A 167 7.68 0.43 0.50
C ALA A 167 7.23 1.70 -0.26
N LEU A 168 7.29 1.68 -1.59
CA LEU A 168 6.80 2.77 -2.42
C LEU A 168 5.27 2.93 -2.30
N GLY A 169 4.54 1.81 -2.22
CA GLY A 169 3.08 1.82 -2.00
C GLY A 169 2.70 2.42 -0.65
N ASP A 170 3.43 2.10 0.42
CA ASP A 170 3.17 2.65 1.75
C ASP A 170 3.50 4.14 1.82
N THR A 171 4.60 4.57 1.18
CA THR A 171 4.96 5.99 1.05
C THR A 171 3.87 6.77 0.33
N TRP A 172 3.35 6.22 -0.77
CA TRP A 172 2.22 6.83 -1.48
C TRP A 172 0.98 6.95 -0.59
N ASN A 173 0.65 5.90 0.16
CA ASN A 173 -0.50 5.92 1.05
C ASN A 173 -0.37 7.01 2.10
N THR A 174 0.80 7.23 2.72
CA THR A 174 1.01 8.35 3.65
C THR A 174 0.71 9.70 2.99
N ILE A 175 1.27 9.95 1.80
CA ILE A 175 1.14 11.25 1.10
C ILE A 175 -0.32 11.53 0.71
N PHE A 176 -1.01 10.54 0.13
CA PHE A 176 -2.37 10.71 -0.36
C PHE A 176 -3.42 10.59 0.76
N THR A 177 -3.24 9.64 1.67
CA THR A 177 -4.24 9.27 2.67
C THR A 177 -4.17 10.16 3.90
N VAL A 178 -2.98 10.25 4.49
CA VAL A 178 -2.74 10.93 5.77
C VAL A 178 -2.55 12.43 5.56
N GLU A 179 -1.63 12.81 4.67
CA GLU A 179 -1.27 14.22 4.48
C GLU A 179 -2.17 14.95 3.47
N GLN A 180 -2.98 14.20 2.71
CA GLN A 180 -3.90 14.72 1.69
C GLN A 180 -3.25 15.68 0.67
N ARG A 181 -1.96 15.48 0.38
CA ARG A 181 -1.23 16.24 -0.66
C ARG A 181 -1.57 15.68 -2.04
N LEU A 182 -2.78 15.99 -2.52
CA LEU A 182 -3.40 15.42 -3.72
C LEU A 182 -2.56 15.54 -4.99
N GLY A 183 -1.88 16.66 -5.22
CA GLY A 183 -1.02 16.91 -6.38
C GLY A 183 0.31 16.20 -6.25
N ALA A 184 0.97 16.25 -5.08
CA ALA A 184 2.19 15.48 -4.84
C ALA A 184 1.96 13.96 -4.96
N ALA A 185 0.76 13.48 -4.63
CA ALA A 185 0.39 12.08 -4.75
C ALA A 185 0.29 11.58 -6.20
N VAL A 186 0.08 12.45 -7.20
CA VAL A 186 -0.04 12.07 -8.62
C VAL A 186 1.26 11.48 -9.18
N PRO A 187 2.41 12.17 -9.18
CA PRO A 187 3.65 11.54 -9.66
C PRO A 187 4.04 10.37 -8.77
N VAL A 188 3.78 10.45 -7.46
CA VAL A 188 4.11 9.35 -6.54
C VAL A 188 3.31 8.08 -6.86
N VAL A 189 2.01 8.16 -7.21
CA VAL A 189 1.23 6.95 -7.57
C VAL A 189 1.74 6.31 -8.86
N ILE A 190 2.18 7.13 -9.83
CA ILE A 190 2.68 6.68 -11.13
C ILE A 190 4.06 6.01 -10.96
N PHE A 191 5.03 6.70 -10.37
CA PHE A 191 6.40 6.20 -10.25
C PHE A 191 6.60 5.24 -9.08
N GLY A 192 5.79 5.39 -8.03
CA GLY A 192 5.80 4.53 -6.86
C GLY A 192 5.09 3.21 -7.14
N PRO A 193 3.84 3.01 -6.71
CA PRO A 193 3.18 1.72 -6.78
C PRO A 193 2.91 1.22 -8.21
N TRP A 194 2.51 2.06 -9.17
CA TRP A 194 2.16 1.59 -10.52
C TRP A 194 3.37 1.07 -11.30
N LEU A 195 4.41 1.90 -11.45
CA LEU A 195 5.62 1.51 -12.20
C LEU A 195 6.36 0.36 -11.51
N SER A 196 6.50 0.39 -10.18
CA SER A 196 7.15 -0.71 -9.47
C SER A 196 6.37 -2.02 -9.55
N ALA A 197 5.03 -1.99 -9.56
CA ALA A 197 4.23 -3.21 -9.77
C ALA A 197 4.47 -3.83 -11.15
N LEU A 198 4.57 -2.99 -12.18
CA LEU A 198 4.91 -3.45 -13.54
C LEU A 198 6.29 -4.09 -13.56
N ILE A 199 7.29 -3.46 -12.96
CA ILE A 199 8.67 -4.01 -12.88
C ILE A 199 8.68 -5.36 -12.18
N VAL A 200 8.02 -5.48 -11.02
CA VAL A 200 7.91 -6.75 -10.27
C VAL A 200 7.21 -7.81 -11.11
N THR A 201 6.11 -7.45 -11.79
CA THR A 201 5.36 -8.37 -12.65
C THR A 201 6.22 -8.88 -13.81
N ILE A 202 7.04 -8.01 -14.42
CA ILE A 202 7.98 -8.39 -15.49
C ILE A 202 9.06 -9.33 -14.96
N PHE A 203 9.69 -9.02 -13.81
CA PHE A 203 10.67 -9.92 -13.21
C PHE A 203 10.06 -11.28 -12.85
N TYR A 204 8.84 -11.27 -12.32
CA TYR A 204 8.14 -12.51 -11.98
C TYR A 204 7.84 -13.31 -13.25
N TRP A 205 7.37 -12.66 -14.31
CA TRP A 205 7.12 -13.30 -15.61
C TRP A 205 8.37 -13.95 -16.19
N GLN A 206 9.51 -13.26 -16.14
CA GLN A 206 10.79 -13.74 -16.69
C GLN A 206 11.29 -15.01 -15.98
N ILE A 207 10.99 -15.18 -14.70
CA ILE A 207 11.40 -16.33 -13.89
C ILE A 207 10.34 -17.44 -13.94
N ASN A 208 9.08 -17.06 -13.74
CA ASN A 208 7.93 -17.96 -13.75
C ASN A 208 6.72 -17.23 -14.38
N PRO A 209 6.38 -17.55 -15.64
CA PRO A 209 5.27 -16.91 -16.34
C PRO A 209 3.94 -16.98 -15.57
N ILE A 210 3.69 -18.07 -14.84
CA ILE A 210 2.47 -18.22 -14.03
C ILE A 210 2.46 -17.19 -12.89
N ALA A 211 3.59 -16.99 -12.20
CA ALA A 211 3.70 -15.97 -11.15
C ALA A 211 3.47 -14.55 -11.70
N GLY A 212 4.00 -14.25 -12.89
CA GLY A 212 3.74 -12.99 -13.59
C GLY A 212 2.25 -12.80 -13.95
N ILE A 213 1.61 -13.82 -14.53
CA ILE A 213 0.18 -13.80 -14.87
C ILE A 213 -0.69 -13.59 -13.63
N ILE A 214 -0.39 -14.29 -12.52
CA ILE A 214 -1.11 -14.16 -11.25
C ILE A 214 -1.03 -12.73 -10.71
N LEU A 215 0.11 -12.05 -10.87
CA LEU A 215 0.29 -10.70 -10.35
C LEU A 215 -0.24 -9.61 -11.31
N ALA A 216 -0.37 -9.89 -12.61
CA ALA A 216 -0.79 -8.94 -13.63
C ALA A 216 -2.11 -8.19 -13.35
N PRO A 217 -3.18 -8.80 -12.78
CA PRO A 217 -4.40 -8.08 -12.40
C PRO A 217 -4.16 -6.90 -11.45
N SER A 218 -3.11 -6.95 -10.62
CA SER A 218 -2.76 -5.83 -9.75
C SER A 218 -2.34 -4.58 -10.53
N CYS A 219 -1.69 -4.74 -11.68
CA CYS A 219 -1.28 -3.64 -12.55
C CYS A 219 -2.50 -2.96 -13.21
N VAL A 220 -3.52 -3.74 -13.55
CA VAL A 220 -4.80 -3.21 -14.07
C VAL A 220 -5.46 -2.33 -13.00
N TRP A 221 -5.57 -2.82 -11.77
CA TRP A 221 -6.13 -2.03 -10.66
C TRP A 221 -5.31 -0.78 -10.38
N LEU A 222 -3.99 -0.86 -10.37
CA LEU A 222 -3.13 0.31 -10.17
C LEU A 222 -3.27 1.34 -11.29
N THR A 223 -3.58 0.91 -12.52
CA THR A 223 -3.90 1.83 -13.62
C THR A 223 -5.19 2.60 -13.32
N VAL A 224 -6.23 1.91 -12.82
CA VAL A 224 -7.46 2.56 -12.34
C VAL A 224 -7.16 3.53 -11.20
N ALA A 225 -6.30 3.15 -10.26
CA ALA A 225 -5.89 4.00 -9.13
C ALA A 225 -5.17 5.27 -9.60
N VAL A 226 -4.25 5.17 -10.57
CA VAL A 226 -3.57 6.34 -11.16
C VAL A 226 -4.58 7.32 -11.74
N VAL A 227 -5.53 6.82 -12.57
CA VAL A 227 -6.57 7.67 -13.17
C VAL A 227 -7.46 8.29 -12.09
N LEU A 228 -7.81 7.53 -11.05
CA LEU A 228 -8.64 8.01 -9.95
C LEU A 228 -7.95 9.14 -9.17
N VAL A 229 -6.70 8.93 -8.77
CA VAL A 229 -5.90 9.94 -8.03
C VAL A 229 -5.74 11.20 -8.87
N PHE A 230 -5.44 11.05 -10.17
CA PHE A 230 -5.33 12.17 -11.09
C PHE A 230 -6.65 12.96 -11.21
N ARG A 231 -7.79 12.27 -11.30
CA ARG A 231 -9.11 12.94 -11.37
C ARG A 231 -9.50 13.60 -10.06
N ILE A 232 -9.19 12.98 -8.92
CA ILE A 232 -9.41 13.59 -7.59
C ILE A 232 -8.61 14.89 -7.50
N TRP A 233 -7.33 14.89 -7.88
CA TRP A 233 -6.51 16.09 -7.91
C TRP A 233 -7.10 17.20 -8.81
N GLN A 234 -7.58 16.85 -10.01
CA GLN A 234 -8.21 17.81 -10.93
C GLN A 234 -9.48 18.46 -10.38
N LEU A 235 -10.25 17.73 -9.56
CA LEU A 235 -11.52 18.18 -9.00
C LEU A 235 -11.35 19.04 -7.73
N ASN A 236 -10.21 18.92 -7.04
CA ASN A 236 -9.99 19.52 -5.71
C ASN A 236 -8.89 20.58 -5.70
N GLY A 237 -8.85 21.45 -6.72
CA GLY A 237 -8.05 22.68 -6.66
C GLY A 237 -6.66 22.63 -7.32
N LYS A 238 -6.29 21.53 -8.00
CA LYS A 238 -5.09 21.44 -8.85
C LYS A 238 -3.82 22.01 -8.20
N GLU A 239 -3.56 21.65 -6.95
CA GLU A 239 -2.31 22.01 -6.30
C GLU A 239 -1.09 21.53 -7.13
N PRO A 240 0.10 22.12 -6.99
CA PRO A 240 1.29 21.68 -7.73
C PRO A 240 1.59 20.19 -7.53
N LEU A 241 2.25 19.57 -8.51
CA LEU A 241 2.61 18.14 -8.47
C LEU A 241 3.77 17.83 -7.52
N TYR A 242 4.04 18.71 -6.55
CA TYR A 242 5.10 18.59 -5.56
C TYR A 242 4.60 19.10 -4.21
N PRO A 243 5.14 18.60 -3.08
CA PRO A 243 4.64 18.95 -1.75
C PRO A 243 4.88 20.44 -1.46
N LEU A 244 3.80 21.16 -1.13
CA LEU A 244 3.85 22.57 -0.70
C LEU A 244 4.05 22.70 0.81
N LYS A 245 4.76 23.73 1.25
CA LYS A 245 4.97 23.98 2.68
C LYS A 245 3.66 24.49 3.30
N LEU A 246 3.16 23.75 4.29
CA LEU A 246 1.97 24.12 5.06
C LEU A 246 2.38 25.05 6.20
N THR A 247 1.84 26.26 6.23
CA THR A 247 2.00 27.18 7.37
C THR A 247 0.70 27.28 8.13
N VAL A 248 0.76 27.07 9.43
CA VAL A 248 -0.35 27.31 10.36
C VAL A 248 -0.30 28.77 10.74
N SER A 249 -1.34 29.54 10.43
CA SER A 249 -1.54 30.89 10.97
C SER A 249 -2.02 30.83 12.41
#